data_AF-A0A0E4FU78-F1
#
_entry.id   AF-A0A0E4FU78-F1
#
_cell.length_a   1.000
_cell.length_b   1.000
_cell.length_c   1.000
_cell.angle_alpha   90.00
_cell.angle_beta   90.00
_cell.angle_gamma   90.00
#
_symmetry.space_group_name_H-M   'P 1'
#
loop_
_entity.id
_entity.type
_entity.pdbx_description
1 polymer ?
#
loop_
_entity_poly.entity_id
_entity_poly.type
_entity_poly.pdbx_seq_one_letter_code
_entity_poly.pdbx_strand_id
1 'polypeptide(L)'
;MLLPSGELLILERKFSWFTGVDIRIRSIPLKSIAPGAVVDGPALFKADLGQEIDNMEGIDAHVTPAGDTVLTLVSDDNFSMLQRTLLLQFTLVE
;
A
#
# COMPACT_ATOMS: atom_id res chain seq x y z
N MET A 1 -7.82 1.69 -0.90
CA MET A 1 -8.32 1.94 -2.27
C MET A 1 -9.17 0.76 -2.73
N LEU A 2 -10.24 0.97 -3.50
CA LEU A 2 -11.04 -0.10 -4.11
C LEU A 2 -10.62 -0.26 -5.58
N LEU A 3 -10.37 -1.48 -6.03
CA LEU A 3 -10.07 -1.80 -7.43
C LEU A 3 -11.34 -2.14 -8.23
N PRO A 4 -11.36 -1.90 -9.56
CA PRO A 4 -12.47 -2.30 -10.43
C PRO A 4 -12.78 -3.80 -10.42
N SER A 5 -11.78 -4.63 -10.14
CA SER A 5 -11.87 -6.09 -9.99
C SER A 5 -12.58 -6.56 -8.71
N GLY A 6 -12.78 -5.66 -7.73
CA GLY A 6 -13.57 -5.93 -6.52
C GLY A 6 -12.76 -6.16 -5.24
N GLU A 7 -11.47 -5.84 -5.23
CA GLU A 7 -10.61 -5.88 -4.04
C GLU A 7 -10.50 -4.52 -3.34
N LEU A 8 -10.50 -4.54 -2.02
CA LEU A 8 -10.04 -3.46 -1.16
C LEU A 8 -8.54 -3.63 -0.90
N LEU A 9 -7.73 -2.72 -1.45
CA LEU A 9 -6.33 -2.56 -1.07
C LEU A 9 -6.20 -1.73 0.21
N ILE A 10 -5.46 -2.25 1.18
CA ILE A 10 -5.07 -1.56 2.42
C ILE A 10 -3.55 -1.42 2.48
N LEU A 11 -3.07 -0.19 2.72
CA LEU A 11 -1.69 0.07 3.11
C LEU A 11 -1.56 -0.11 4.63
N GLU A 12 -0.99 -1.23 5.05
CA GLU A 12 -0.58 -1.45 6.43
C GLU A 12 0.80 -0.82 6.67
N ARG A 13 0.95 -0.12 7.80
CA ARG A 13 2.18 0.55 8.24
C ARG A 13 2.64 -0.04 9.58
N LYS A 14 3.94 -0.22 9.76
CA LYS A 14 4.57 -0.59 11.05
C LYS A 14 5.84 0.26 11.24
N PHE A 15 6.06 0.70 12.47
CA PHE A 15 7.31 1.32 12.89
C PHE A 15 7.90 0.55 14.08
N SER A 16 9.23 0.45 14.15
CA SER A 16 9.93 0.11 15.40
C SER A 16 11.32 0.73 15.45
N TRP A 17 11.82 1.02 16.65
CA TRP A 17 13.17 1.55 16.86
C TRP A 17 14.31 0.60 16.42
N PHE A 18 14.02 -0.68 16.16
CA PHE A 18 15.01 -1.68 15.73
C PHE A 18 14.95 -2.01 14.23
N THR A 19 13.78 -1.86 13.58
CA THR A 19 13.59 -2.19 12.15
C THR A 19 13.27 -0.97 11.28
N GLY A 20 13.14 0.22 11.87
CA GLY A 20 12.66 1.40 11.16
C GLY A 20 11.20 1.24 10.72
N VAL A 21 10.93 1.58 9.45
CA VAL A 21 9.60 1.47 8.83
C VAL A 21 9.49 0.16 8.05
N ASP A 22 8.41 -0.58 8.30
CA ASP A 22 7.88 -1.64 7.43
C ASP A 22 6.54 -1.19 6.84
N ILE A 23 6.28 -1.48 5.57
CA ILE A 23 4.96 -1.33 4.95
C ILE A 23 4.52 -2.63 4.26
N ARG A 24 3.21 -2.84 4.17
CA ARG A 24 2.59 -3.95 3.44
C ARG A 24 1.33 -3.49 2.73
N ILE A 25 1.19 -3.80 1.43
CA ILE A 25 -0.11 -3.71 0.76
C ILE A 25 -0.80 -5.06 0.89
N ARG A 26 -1.98 -5.07 1.49
CA ARG A 26 -2.89 -6.23 1.51
C ARG A 26 -4.01 -6.02 0.52
N SER A 27 -4.35 -7.07 -0.22
CA SER A 27 -5.58 -7.16 -1.01
C SER A 27 -6.63 -7.96 -0.25
N ILE A 28 -7.86 -7.45 -0.17
CA ILE A 28 -8.98 -8.06 0.54
C ILE A 28 -10.18 -8.11 -0.42
N PRO A 29 -10.75 -9.28 -0.76
CA PRO A 29 -11.95 -9.34 -1.59
C PRO A 29 -13.12 -8.58 -0.91
N LEU A 30 -13.70 -7.57 -1.57
CA LEU A 30 -14.77 -6.76 -0.95
C LEU A 30 -15.97 -7.63 -0.51
N LYS A 31 -16.23 -8.71 -1.25
CA LYS A 31 -17.26 -9.72 -0.97
C LYS A 31 -17.06 -10.54 0.32
N SER A 32 -15.89 -10.52 0.96
CA SER A 32 -15.67 -11.18 2.27
C SER A 32 -15.86 -10.23 3.46
N ILE A 33 -16.13 -8.94 3.22
CA ILE A 33 -16.43 -7.97 4.28
C ILE A 33 -17.92 -8.08 4.64
N ALA A 34 -18.22 -8.81 5.71
CA ALA A 34 -19.57 -9.06 6.20
C ALA A 34 -19.63 -8.99 7.74
N PRO A 35 -20.81 -8.75 8.35
CA PRO A 35 -20.96 -8.72 9.81
C PRO A 35 -20.46 -10.02 10.47
N GLY A 36 -19.52 -9.89 11.41
CA GLY A 36 -18.92 -11.03 12.12
C GLY A 36 -17.84 -11.80 11.34
N ALA A 37 -17.55 -11.44 10.08
CA ALA A 37 -16.46 -12.04 9.32
C ALA A 37 -15.09 -11.48 9.77
N VAL A 38 -14.06 -12.32 9.72
CA VAL A 38 -12.66 -11.86 9.83
C VAL A 38 -12.24 -11.26 8.48
N VAL A 39 -11.88 -9.98 8.49
CA VAL A 39 -11.50 -9.23 7.30
C VAL A 39 -10.00 -9.42 7.06
N ASP A 40 -9.66 -10.32 6.13
CA ASP A 40 -8.28 -10.71 5.80
C ASP A 40 -8.13 -11.01 4.29
N GLY A 41 -6.88 -11.15 3.83
CA GLY A 41 -6.54 -11.45 2.44
C GLY A 41 -5.03 -11.39 2.17
N PRO A 42 -4.56 -11.76 0.96
CA PRO A 42 -3.14 -11.88 0.64
C PRO A 42 -2.38 -10.56 0.70
N ALA A 43 -1.11 -10.65 1.11
CA ALA A 43 -0.14 -9.58 0.95
C ALA A 43 0.32 -9.53 -0.52
N LEU A 44 0.09 -8.42 -1.22
CA LEU A 44 0.60 -8.21 -2.59
C LEU A 44 2.05 -7.71 -2.59
N PHE A 45 2.39 -6.91 -1.59
CA PHE A 45 3.67 -6.21 -1.50
C PHE A 45 4.08 -6.07 -0.04
N LYS A 46 5.35 -6.28 0.28
CA LYS A 46 5.96 -5.88 1.54
C LYS A 46 7.29 -5.18 1.23
N ALA A 47 7.53 -4.06 1.91
CA ALA A 47 8.81 -3.38 1.83
C ALA A 47 9.26 -2.85 3.20
N ASP A 48 10.57 -2.71 3.37
CA ASP A 48 11.21 -1.93 4.43
C ASP A 48 12.18 -0.91 3.81
N LEU A 49 12.84 -0.10 4.65
CA LEU A 49 13.72 1.00 4.24
C LEU A 49 14.87 0.58 3.28
N GLY A 50 15.17 -0.72 3.14
CA GLY A 50 16.11 -1.21 2.12
C GLY A 50 15.59 -1.22 0.68
N GLN A 51 14.31 -0.89 0.46
CA GLN A 51 13.61 -1.00 -0.84
C GLN A 51 13.10 0.35 -1.38
N GLU A 52 13.81 1.44 -1.06
CA GLU A 52 13.49 2.82 -1.47
C GLU A 52 12.08 3.34 -1.09
N ILE A 53 11.47 2.72 -0.08
CA ILE A 53 10.28 3.25 0.59
C ILE A 53 10.69 4.18 1.75
N ASP A 54 9.69 4.79 2.35
CA ASP A 54 9.79 5.55 3.59
C ASP A 54 8.46 5.35 4.36
N ASN A 55 8.10 6.26 5.26
CA ASN A 55 6.83 6.28 5.97
C ASN A 55 5.63 6.59 5.03
N MET A 56 5.31 5.68 4.11
CA MET A 56 4.18 5.80 3.19
C MET A 56 2.86 5.93 3.97
N GLU A 57 2.12 7.00 3.69
CA GLU A 57 0.91 7.40 4.41
C GLU A 57 -0.35 7.16 3.56
N GLY A 58 -0.26 7.38 2.24
CA GLY A 58 -1.38 7.26 1.30
C GLY A 58 -1.17 6.18 0.24
N ILE A 59 -2.28 5.56 -0.19
CA ILE A 59 -2.33 4.66 -1.34
C ILE A 59 -3.54 4.99 -2.23
N ASP A 60 -3.27 5.16 -3.52
CA ASP A 60 -4.26 5.36 -4.58
C ASP A 60 -4.08 4.31 -5.69
N ALA A 61 -5.04 4.21 -6.61
CA ALA A 61 -4.95 3.34 -7.78
C ALA A 61 -5.76 3.93 -8.93
N HIS A 62 -5.20 3.87 -10.14
CA HIS A 62 -5.89 4.26 -11.37
C HIS A 62 -5.64 3.24 -12.48
N VAL A 63 -6.47 3.27 -13.52
CA VAL A 63 -6.31 2.43 -14.71
C VAL A 63 -5.78 3.29 -15.85
N THR A 64 -4.73 2.83 -16.53
CA THR A 64 -4.13 3.54 -17.68
C THR A 64 -5.02 3.42 -18.93
N PRO A 65 -4.83 4.25 -19.97
CA PRO A 65 -5.47 4.04 -21.26
C PRO A 65 -5.13 2.71 -21.96
N ALA A 66 -4.09 1.99 -21.50
CA ALA A 66 -3.74 0.65 -21.98
C ALA A 66 -4.39 -0.48 -21.16
N GLY A 67 -4.99 -0.17 -20.02
CA GLY A 67 -5.66 -1.12 -19.12
C GLY A 67 -4.87 -1.51 -17.87
N ASP A 68 -3.63 -1.04 -17.71
CA ASP A 68 -2.80 -1.36 -16.54
C ASP A 68 -3.39 -0.75 -15.27
N THR A 69 -3.43 -1.51 -14.16
CA THR A 69 -3.73 -0.95 -12.84
C THR A 69 -2.45 -0.42 -12.21
N VAL A 70 -2.32 0.90 -12.07
CA VAL A 70 -1.16 1.54 -11.46
C VAL A 70 -1.51 2.03 -10.06
N LEU A 71 -0.80 1.48 -9.08
CA LEU A 71 -0.87 1.89 -7.68
C LEU A 71 0.07 3.07 -7.45
N THR A 72 -0.43 4.13 -6.82
CA THR A 72 0.38 5.29 -6.40
C THR A 72 0.52 5.25 -4.88
N LEU A 73 1.75 5.34 -4.38
CA LEU A 73 2.06 5.49 -2.95
C LEU A 73 2.67 6.86 -2.69
N VAL A 74 2.32 7.47 -1.56
CA VAL A 74 2.89 8.75 -1.11
C VAL A 74 3.39 8.64 0.33
N SER A 75 4.61 9.12 0.56
CA SER A 75 5.19 9.38 1.89
C SER A 75 5.26 10.89 2.12
N ASP A 76 4.92 11.30 3.33
CA ASP A 76 5.27 12.61 3.87
C ASP A 76 6.50 12.47 4.77
N ASP A 77 7.23 13.55 5.02
CA ASP A 77 8.38 13.54 5.95
C ASP A 77 8.00 13.82 7.41
N ASN A 78 6.74 14.19 7.71
CA ASN A 78 6.27 14.52 9.06
C ASN A 78 7.17 15.54 9.80
N PHE A 79 7.80 16.47 9.08
CA PHE A 79 8.78 17.44 9.58
C PHE A 79 10.07 16.80 10.15
N SER A 80 10.37 15.56 9.77
CA SER A 80 11.54 14.79 10.22
C SER A 80 12.63 14.74 9.15
N MET A 81 13.83 15.26 9.44
CA MET A 81 14.99 15.17 8.54
C MET A 81 15.53 13.73 8.31
N LEU A 82 14.87 12.71 8.88
CA LEU A 82 15.16 11.29 8.65
C LEU A 82 14.16 10.62 7.71
N GLN A 83 13.04 11.26 7.40
CA GLN A 83 12.03 10.78 6.45
C GLN A 83 12.09 11.58 5.14
N ARG A 84 11.50 11.01 4.10
CA ARG A 84 11.51 11.58 2.75
C ARG A 84 10.08 11.77 2.26
N THR A 85 9.79 12.97 1.75
CA THR A 85 8.64 13.17 0.86
C THR A 85 8.88 12.36 -0.42
N LEU A 86 8.06 11.34 -0.68
CA LEU A 86 8.19 10.43 -1.82
C LEU A 86 6.85 10.24 -2.55
N LEU A 87 6.92 10.08 -3.87
CA LEU A 87 5.82 9.61 -4.70
C LEU A 87 6.34 8.41 -5.52
N LEU A 88 5.79 7.23 -5.28
CA LEU A 88 6.16 5.99 -5.98
C LEU A 88 4.96 5.46 -6.77
N GLN A 89 5.22 4.87 -7.93
CA GLN A 89 4.18 4.23 -8.74
C GLN A 89 4.59 2.82 -9.15
N PHE A 90 3.64 1.88 -9.05
CA PHE A 90 3.84 0.46 -9.33
C PHE A 90 2.69 -0.05 -10.18
N THR A 91 2.99 -0.65 -11.33
CA THR A 91 1.99 -1.43 -12.09
C THR A 91 1.73 -2.74 -11.36
N LEU A 92 0.46 -3.04 -11.10
CA LEU A 92 0.03 -4.35 -10.60
C LEU A 92 0.10 -5.37 -11.75
N VAL A 93 0.78 -6.48 -11.50
CA VAL A 93 0.92 -7.63 -12.44
C VAL A 93 0.13 -8.83 -11.90
N GLU A 94 -0.05 -9.84 -12.76
CA GLU A 94 -0.67 -11.15 -12.43
C GLU A 94 0.19 -12.01 -11.49
#